data_AF-A0A968W650-F1
#
_entry.id   AF-A0A968W650-F1
#
_cell.length_a   1.000
_cell.length_b   1.000
_cell.length_c   1.000
_cell.angle_alpha   90.00
_cell.angle_beta   90.00
_cell.angle_gamma   90.00
#
_symmetry.space_group_name_H-M   'P 1'
#
loop_
_entity.id
_entity.type
_entity.pdbx_description
1 polymer ?
#
loop_
_entity_poly.entity_id
_entity_poly.type
_entity_poly.pdbx_seq_one_letter_code
_entity_poly.pdbx_strand_id
1 'polypeptide(L)'
;MYEGAIQANTLREAWEQGLQQGLIQVAVNMLDEGIDLTLVAKVTGLSVEKIHSLHNNTDDTQTVVEDFLELSESSLSKIWLTPEEDEAWKEL
;
A
#
# COMPACT_ATOMS: atom_id res chain seq x y z
N MET A 1 3.70 -29.04 38.60
CA MET A 1 3.63 -27.56 38.73
C MET A 1 4.23 -26.80 37.55
N TYR A 2 5.11 -27.38 36.72
CA TYR A 2 5.75 -26.67 35.61
C TYR A 2 4.87 -26.53 34.34
N GLU A 3 4.02 -27.50 34.03
CA GLU A 3 3.22 -27.48 32.78
C GLU A 3 2.18 -26.35 32.71
N GLY A 4 1.51 -26.04 33.82
CA GLY A 4 0.51 -24.96 33.85
C GLY A 4 1.10 -23.55 33.68
N ALA A 5 2.36 -23.34 34.09
CA ALA A 5 3.04 -22.06 33.93
C ALA A 5 3.48 -21.80 32.48
N ILE A 6 3.92 -22.86 31.77
CA ILE A 6 4.28 -22.76 30.35
C ILE A 6 3.05 -22.43 29.50
N GLN A 7 1.91 -23.08 29.79
CA GLN A 7 0.67 -22.87 29.04
C GLN A 7 0.08 -21.45 29.21
N ALA A 8 0.20 -20.88 30.42
CA ALA A 8 -0.22 -19.51 30.68
C ALA A 8 0.66 -18.48 29.95
N ASN A 9 1.98 -18.72 29.89
CA ASN A 9 2.90 -17.86 29.14
C ASN A 9 2.59 -17.88 27.64
N THR A 10 2.34 -19.04 27.05
CA THR A 10 2.02 -19.16 25.62
C THR A 10 0.71 -18.47 25.24
N LEU A 11 -0.30 -18.51 26.12
CA LEU A 11 -1.58 -17.83 25.87
C LEU A 11 -1.42 -16.31 25.91
N ARG A 12 -0.64 -15.80 26.86
CA ARG A 12 -0.35 -14.37 26.99
C ARG A 12 0.40 -13.85 25.78
N GLU A 13 1.41 -14.58 25.31
CA GLU A 13 2.17 -14.23 24.11
C GLU A 13 1.27 -14.18 22.86
N ALA A 14 0.41 -15.18 22.68
CA ALA A 14 -0.53 -15.21 21.55
C ALA A 14 -1.51 -14.03 21.58
N TRP A 15 -1.98 -13.65 22.78
CA TRP A 15 -2.85 -12.49 22.96
C TRP A 15 -2.13 -11.18 22.65
N GLU A 16 -0.91 -11.00 23.18
CA GLU A 16 -0.08 -9.82 22.91
C GLU A 16 0.22 -9.68 21.41
N GLN A 17 0.54 -10.78 20.72
CA GLN A 17 0.73 -10.79 19.27
C GLN A 17 -0.55 -10.44 18.50
N GLY A 18 -1.68 -11.04 18.86
CA GLY A 18 -2.96 -10.76 18.22
C GLY A 18 -3.39 -9.30 18.37
N LEU A 19 -3.19 -8.73 19.57
CA LEU A 19 -3.45 -7.31 19.82
C LEU A 19 -2.54 -6.42 18.96
N GLN A 20 -1.24 -6.71 18.90
CA GLN A 20 -0.31 -5.95 18.07
C GLN A 20 -0.68 -5.99 16.58
N GLN A 21 -1.03 -7.17 16.06
CA GLN A 21 -1.48 -7.33 14.67
C GLN A 21 -2.77 -6.55 14.41
N GLY A 22 -3.74 -6.60 15.33
CA GLY A 22 -4.98 -5.83 15.22
C GLY A 22 -4.74 -4.32 15.16
N LEU A 23 -3.86 -3.79 16.03
CA LEU A 23 -3.51 -2.37 16.02
C LEU A 23 -2.81 -1.94 14.72
N ILE A 24 -1.94 -2.79 14.18
CA ILE A 24 -1.29 -2.56 12.87
C ILE A 24 -2.34 -2.53 11.75
N GLN A 25 -3.29 -3.47 11.72
CA GLN A 25 -4.31 -3.50 10.68
C GLN A 25 -5.23 -2.28 10.75
N VAL A 26 -5.62 -1.86 11.96
CA VAL A 26 -6.39 -0.62 12.15
C VAL A 26 -5.60 0.58 11.63
N ALA A 27 -4.30 0.67 11.94
CA ALA A 27 -3.45 1.75 11.45
C ALA A 27 -3.41 1.80 9.91
N VAL A 28 -3.22 0.66 9.25
CA VAL A 28 -3.20 0.56 7.78
C VAL A 28 -4.54 1.03 7.20
N ASN A 29 -5.66 0.51 7.68
CA ASN A 29 -6.97 0.89 7.16
C ASN A 29 -7.23 2.40 7.32
N MET A 30 -6.83 2.99 8.46
CA MET A 30 -6.98 4.43 8.68
C MET A 30 -6.10 5.25 7.73
N LEU A 31 -4.86 4.81 7.47
CA LEU A 31 -3.98 5.49 6.51
C LEU A 31 -4.54 5.41 5.08
N ASP A 32 -5.07 4.26 4.68
CA ASP A 32 -5.72 4.06 3.39
C ASP A 32 -6.98 4.93 3.23
N GLU A 33 -7.67 5.22 4.32
CA GLU A 33 -8.80 6.18 4.37
C GLU A 33 -8.34 7.66 4.42
N GLY A 34 -7.04 7.94 4.35
CA GLY A 34 -6.48 9.30 4.35
C GLY A 34 -6.53 9.99 5.71
N ILE A 35 -6.58 9.22 6.80
CA ILE A 35 -6.59 9.76 8.16
C ILE A 35 -5.19 10.27 8.54
N ASP A 36 -5.14 11.44 9.20
CA ASP A 36 -3.91 12.08 9.66
C ASP A 36 -3.05 11.16 10.57
N LEU A 37 -1.74 11.15 10.33
CA LEU A 37 -0.78 10.29 11.04
C LEU A 37 -0.80 10.52 12.56
N THR A 38 -1.00 11.74 13.03
CA THR A 38 -1.04 12.07 14.46
C THR A 38 -2.26 11.42 15.12
N LEU A 39 -3.40 11.43 14.41
CA LEU A 39 -4.62 10.78 14.89
C LEU A 39 -4.47 9.25 14.89
N VAL A 40 -3.86 8.67 13.84
CA VAL A 40 -3.55 7.24 13.78
C VAL A 40 -2.67 6.82 14.96
N ALA A 41 -1.61 7.58 15.27
CA ALA A 41 -0.72 7.33 16.41
C ALA A 41 -1.47 7.36 17.74
N LYS A 42 -2.36 8.34 17.92
CA LYS A 42 -3.15 8.49 19.13
C LYS A 42 -4.13 7.34 19.35
N VAL A 43 -4.77 6.85 18.28
CA VAL A 43 -5.79 5.79 18.35
C VAL A 43 -5.16 4.42 18.53
N THR A 44 -4.08 4.13 17.80
CA THR A 44 -3.45 2.81 17.79
C THR A 44 -2.36 2.64 18.84
N GLY A 45 -1.84 3.75 19.38
CA GLY A 45 -0.70 3.75 20.30
C GLY A 45 0.62 3.33 19.65
N LEU A 46 0.67 3.17 18.33
CA LEU A 46 1.89 2.86 17.59
C LEU A 46 2.81 4.08 17.53
N SER A 47 4.11 3.83 17.45
CA SER A 47 5.09 4.90 17.26
C SER A 47 4.92 5.55 15.89
N VAL A 48 5.27 6.84 15.82
CA VAL A 48 5.25 7.61 14.57
C VAL A 48 6.15 6.95 13.51
N GLU A 49 7.31 6.44 13.92
CA GLU A 49 8.22 5.67 13.06
C GLU A 49 7.54 4.44 12.43
N LYS A 50 6.79 3.68 13.24
CA LYS A 50 6.06 2.49 12.76
C LYS A 50 4.97 2.89 11.77
N ILE A 51 4.24 3.95 12.04
CA ILE A 51 3.17 4.44 11.16
C ILE A 51 3.74 4.95 9.82
N HIS A 52 4.86 5.68 9.83
CA HIS A 52 5.54 6.06 8.59
C HIS A 52 5.98 4.85 7.77
N SER A 53 6.50 3.80 8.41
CA SER A 53 6.86 2.58 7.70
C SER A 53 5.66 1.87 7.06
N LEU A 54 4.47 1.99 7.65
CA LEU A 54 3.24 1.44 7.09
C LEU A 54 2.75 2.26 5.90
N HIS A 55 2.77 3.60 6.02
CA HIS A 55 2.33 4.52 4.97
C HIS A 55 3.13 4.37 3.67
N ASN A 56 4.46 4.28 3.76
CA ASN A 56 5.32 4.20 2.57
C ASN A 56 5.12 2.90 1.77
N ASN A 57 4.73 1.80 2.42
CA ASN A 57 4.41 0.55 1.71
C ASN A 57 3.11 0.65 0.90
N THR A 58 2.17 1.52 1.30
CA THR A 58 0.93 1.75 0.53
C THR A 58 1.20 2.65 -0.69
N ASP A 59 2.09 3.64 -0.55
CA ASP A 59 2.41 4.63 -1.58
C ASP A 59 3.22 4.06 -2.76
N ASP A 60 4.06 3.05 -2.51
CA ASP A 60 4.84 2.32 -3.53
C ASP A 60 3.97 1.67 -4.63
N THR A 61 2.65 1.56 -4.44
CA THR A 61 1.74 1.01 -5.45
C THR A 61 1.26 2.08 -6.45
N GLN A 62 1.25 3.36 -6.06
CA GLN A 62 0.77 4.46 -6.91
C GLN A 62 1.86 4.96 -7.86
N THR A 63 3.12 5.00 -7.40
CA THR A 63 4.29 5.44 -8.18
C THR A 63 4.57 4.55 -9.40
N VAL A 64 4.36 3.23 -9.27
CA VAL A 64 4.56 2.28 -10.39
C VAL A 64 3.55 2.50 -11.52
N VAL A 65 2.35 3.01 -11.22
CA VAL A 65 1.31 3.25 -12.22
C VAL A 65 1.57 4.53 -13.01
N GLU A 66 2.03 5.60 -12.35
CA GLU A 66 2.40 6.86 -13.02
C GLU A 66 3.61 6.64 -13.95
N ASP A 67 4.66 5.98 -13.47
CA ASP A 67 5.83 5.65 -14.29
C ASP A 67 5.45 4.79 -15.50
N PHE A 68 4.54 3.82 -15.33
CA PHE A 68 4.05 3.00 -16.43
C PHE A 68 3.22 3.80 -17.45
N LEU A 69 2.37 4.71 -17.01
CA LEU A 69 1.57 5.56 -17.88
C LEU A 69 2.46 6.49 -18.71
N GLU A 70 3.42 7.17 -18.09
CA GLU A 70 4.40 8.01 -18.80
C GLU A 70 5.26 7.21 -19.79
N LEU A 71 5.69 6.00 -19.40
CA LEU A 71 6.39 5.08 -20.29
C LEU A 71 5.51 4.58 -21.43
N SER A 72 4.21 4.36 -21.20
CA SER A 72 3.27 3.94 -22.24
C SER A 72 2.98 5.05 -23.23
N GLU A 73 2.82 6.29 -22.78
CA GLU A 73 2.58 7.44 -23.65
C GLU A 73 3.82 7.82 -24.47
N SER A 74 5.02 7.62 -23.90
CA SER A 74 6.28 7.82 -24.62
C SER A 74 6.66 6.66 -25.55
N SER A 75 6.26 5.42 -25.21
CA SER A 75 6.48 4.21 -26.03
C SER A 75 5.40 3.99 -27.09
N LEU A 76 4.21 4.60 -26.94
CA LEU A 76 3.29 4.89 -28.03
C LEU A 76 3.85 6.05 -28.85
N SER A 77 5.11 5.92 -29.29
CA SER A 77 5.59 6.60 -30.48
C SER A 77 4.51 6.38 -31.52
N LYS A 78 3.80 7.45 -31.85
CA LYS A 78 2.82 7.45 -32.92
C LYS A 78 3.47 6.71 -34.06
N ILE A 79 2.94 5.54 -34.39
CA ILE A 79 3.14 4.96 -35.71
C ILE A 79 2.43 5.99 -36.60
N TRP A 80 3.17 7.02 -36.96
CA TRP A 80 2.75 7.99 -37.93
C TRP A 80 2.62 7.16 -39.20
N LEU A 81 1.39 6.80 -39.53
CA LEU A 81 1.03 6.37 -40.87
C LEU A 81 1.76 7.32 -41.82
N THR A 82 2.49 6.75 -42.76
CA THR A 82 3.08 7.57 -43.81
C THR A 82 1.97 8.37 -44.48
N PRO A 83 2.24 9.56 -45.04
CA PRO A 83 1.19 10.40 -45.62
C PRO A 83 0.27 9.68 -46.61
N GLU A 84 0.79 8.65 -47.33
CA GLU A 84 0.00 7.79 -48.22
C GLU A 84 -1.00 6.89 -47.46
N GLU A 85 -0.64 6.39 -46.28
CA GLU A 85 -1.52 5.54 -45.49
C GLU A 85 -2.63 6.37 -44.82
N ASP A 86 -2.34 7.58 -44.34
CA ASP A 86 -3.35 8.49 -43.73
C ASP A 86 -4.41 8.99 -44.74
N GLU A 87 -4.06 9.05 -46.04
CA GLU A 87 -5.01 9.35 -47.12
C GLU A 87 -5.89 8.14 -47.48
N ALA A 88 -5.35 6.92 -47.43
CA ALA A 88 -6.11 5.70 -47.72
C ALA A 88 -7.24 5.43 -46.71
N TRP A 89 -7.08 5.86 -45.46
CA TRP A 89 -8.13 5.77 -44.43
C TRP A 89 -9.24 6.83 -44.57
N LYS A 90 -9.07 7.85 -45.41
CA LYS A 90 -10.11 8.88 -45.67
C LYS A 90 -11.08 8.49 -46.78
N GLU A 91 -10.79 7.42 -47.52
CA GLU A 91 -11.64 6.93 -48.62
C GLU A 91 -12.43 5.65 -48.30
N LEU A 92 -12.35 5.15 -47.05
CA LEU A 92 -13.23 4.09 -46.51
C LEU A 92 -14.44 4.67 -45.78
#